data_AF-A0A9Q0W6Q8-F1
#
_entry.id   AF-A0A9Q0W6Q8-F1
#
_cell.length_a   1.000
_cell.length_b   1.000
_cell.length_c   1.000
_cell.angle_alpha   90.00
_cell.angle_beta   90.00
_cell.angle_gamma   90.00
#
_symmetry.space_group_name_H-M   'P 1'
#
loop_
_entity.id
_entity.type
_entity.pdbx_description
1 polymer ?
#
loop_
_entity_poly.entity_id
_entity_poly.type
_entity_poly.pdbx_seq_one_letter_code
_entity_poly.pdbx_strand_id
1 'polypeptide(L)'
;MGFGMATHLLKSNFCVVGYDVYKPTLTRFVNAGGLIGNSPAETSKDVDILVVMVTNETQAESVLYGDLGAIAALPSGASIILSSTVSPAFVSQLERRLQMFTPALEIMI
;
A
#
# COMPACT_ATOMS: atom_id res chain seq x y z
N MET A 1 -10.54 -5.91 6.14
CA MET A 1 -10.55 -4.45 6.42
C MET A 1 -10.26 -3.62 5.16
N GLY A 2 -9.15 -3.87 4.45
CA GLY A 2 -8.73 -3.04 3.30
C GLY A 2 -9.80 -2.72 2.26
N PHE A 3 -10.61 -3.70 1.83
CA PHE A 3 -11.72 -3.46 0.89
C PHE A 3 -12.71 -2.38 1.36
N GLY A 4 -13.08 -2.39 2.65
CA GLY A 4 -14.01 -1.40 3.21
C GLY A 4 -13.41 0.00 3.20
N MET A 5 -12.11 0.12 3.53
CA MET A 5 -11.38 1.40 3.46
C MET A 5 -11.32 1.92 2.02
N ALA A 6 -10.89 1.08 1.07
CA ALA A 6 -10.75 1.46 -0.33
C ALA A 6 -12.09 1.90 -0.95
N THR A 7 -13.17 1.17 -0.69
CA THR A 7 -14.51 1.55 -1.17
C THR A 7 -15.07 2.79 -0.49
N HIS A 8 -14.68 3.08 0.75
CA HIS A 8 -15.04 4.35 1.39
C HIS A 8 -14.32 5.53 0.73
N LEU A 9 -13.03 5.38 0.40
CA LEU A 9 -12.27 6.39 -0.34
C LEU A 9 -12.89 6.67 -1.72
N LEU A 10 -13.32 5.63 -2.45
CA LEU A 10 -14.06 5.81 -3.70
C LEU A 10 -15.33 6.65 -3.52
N LYS A 11 -16.12 6.38 -2.46
CA LYS A 11 -17.34 7.15 -2.15
C LYS A 11 -17.05 8.61 -1.79
N SER A 12 -15.86 8.89 -1.31
CA SER A 12 -15.36 10.24 -1.02
C SER A 12 -14.71 10.92 -2.24
N ASN A 13 -14.87 10.35 -3.44
CA ASN A 13 -14.38 10.85 -4.72
C ASN A 13 -12.85 10.86 -4.88
N PHE A 14 -12.12 10.03 -4.11
CA PHE A 14 -10.71 9.80 -4.39
C PHE A 14 -10.52 8.85 -5.57
N CYS A 15 -9.47 9.06 -6.36
CA CYS A 15 -8.99 8.06 -7.30
C CYS A 15 -8.26 6.97 -6.51
N VAL A 16 -8.74 5.73 -6.60
CA VAL A 16 -8.17 4.61 -5.83
C VAL A 16 -7.81 3.47 -6.77
N VAL A 17 -6.52 3.13 -6.78
CA VAL A 17 -5.99 1.94 -7.42
C VAL A 17 -5.66 0.90 -6.34
N GLY A 18 -6.15 -0.33 -6.50
CA GLY A 18 -6.03 -1.39 -5.50
C GLY A 18 -5.26 -2.60 -6.02
N TYR A 19 -4.57 -3.27 -5.10
CA TYR A 19 -4.00 -4.60 -5.29
C TYR A 19 -4.35 -5.49 -4.10
N ASP A 20 -4.64 -6.77 -4.37
CA ASP A 20 -4.88 -7.81 -3.39
C ASP A 20 -4.51 -9.15 -4.05
N VAL A 21 -3.79 -10.00 -3.31
CA VAL A 21 -3.42 -11.34 -3.79
C VAL A 21 -4.67 -12.22 -4.02
N TYR A 22 -5.77 -11.91 -3.34
CA TYR A 22 -7.04 -12.60 -3.46
C TYR A 22 -7.90 -11.98 -4.58
N LYS A 23 -7.84 -12.58 -5.77
CA LYS A 23 -8.53 -12.13 -6.99
C LYS A 23 -10.01 -11.75 -6.80
N PRO A 24 -10.83 -12.48 -6.02
CA PRO A 24 -12.22 -12.09 -5.82
C PRO A 24 -12.39 -10.71 -5.16
N THR A 25 -11.45 -10.26 -4.31
CA THR A 25 -11.46 -8.88 -3.77
C THR A 25 -11.30 -7.85 -4.89
N LEU A 26 -10.38 -8.10 -5.84
CA LEU A 26 -10.14 -7.21 -6.98
C LEU A 26 -11.37 -7.11 -7.88
N THR A 27 -11.99 -8.24 -8.23
CA THR A 27 -13.24 -8.24 -9.02
C THR A 27 -14.33 -7.42 -8.33
N ARG A 28 -14.48 -7.59 -7.01
CA ARG A 28 -15.47 -6.83 -6.23
C ARG A 28 -15.12 -5.35 -6.16
N PHE A 29 -13.84 -4.99 -6.21
CA PHE A 29 -13.37 -3.61 -6.14
C PHE A 29 -13.58 -2.87 -7.47
N VAL A 30 -13.28 -3.52 -8.59
CA VAL A 30 -13.62 -3.01 -9.93
C VAL A 30 -15.12 -2.78 -10.07
N ASN A 31 -15.95 -3.73 -9.61
CA ASN A 31 -17.41 -3.58 -9.61
C ASN A 31 -17.90 -2.41 -8.73
N ALA A 32 -17.11 -1.98 -7.76
CA ALA A 32 -17.39 -0.82 -6.92
C ALA A 32 -16.87 0.50 -7.53
N GLY A 33 -16.27 0.48 -8.73
CA GLY A 33 -15.72 1.63 -9.43
C GLY A 33 -14.23 1.89 -9.19
N GLY A 34 -13.51 0.96 -8.54
CA GLY A 34 -12.08 1.08 -8.29
C GLY A 34 -11.21 0.66 -9.47
N LEU A 35 -10.00 1.21 -9.53
CA LEU A 35 -8.96 0.77 -10.45
C LEU A 35 -8.13 -0.35 -9.80
N ILE A 36 -7.49 -1.20 -10.60
CA ILE A 36 -6.61 -2.26 -10.09
C ILE A 36 -5.29 -2.30 -10.85
N GLY A 37 -4.21 -2.69 -10.17
CA GLY A 37 -2.94 -3.07 -10.79
C GLY A 37 -2.63 -4.54 -10.53
N ASN A 38 -1.58 -5.05 -11.18
CA ASN A 38 -1.19 -6.47 -11.10
C ASN A 38 -0.14 -6.73 -10.01
N SER A 39 0.39 -5.68 -9.37
CA SER A 39 1.37 -5.78 -8.29
C SER A 39 1.38 -4.53 -7.42
N PRO A 40 1.94 -4.59 -6.19
CA PRO A 40 2.18 -3.40 -5.36
C PRO A 40 2.93 -2.30 -6.12
N ALA A 41 4.03 -2.65 -6.80
CA ALA A 41 4.80 -1.72 -7.62
C ALA A 41 3.95 -1.01 -8.68
N GLU A 42 3.14 -1.76 -9.43
CA GLU A 42 2.30 -1.17 -10.47
C GLU A 42 1.24 -0.22 -9.89
N THR A 43 0.62 -0.60 -8.77
CA THR A 43 -0.35 0.26 -8.09
C THR A 43 0.26 1.50 -7.46
N SER A 44 1.58 1.55 -7.32
CA SER A 44 2.28 2.64 -6.62
C SER A 44 2.91 3.68 -7.54
N LYS A 45 2.92 3.50 -8.87
CA LYS A 45 3.68 4.37 -9.80
C LYS A 45 3.30 5.84 -9.79
N ASP A 46 2.01 6.15 -9.62
CA ASP A 46 1.46 7.50 -9.78
C ASP A 46 0.51 7.83 -8.61
N VAL A 47 0.86 7.41 -7.39
CA VAL A 47 0.04 7.64 -6.19
C VAL A 47 0.74 8.58 -5.22
N ASP A 48 -0.03 9.53 -4.68
CA ASP A 48 0.43 10.43 -3.62
C ASP A 48 0.46 9.73 -2.25
N ILE A 49 -0.42 8.75 -2.05
CA ILE A 49 -0.58 8.03 -0.78
C ILE A 49 -0.73 6.53 -1.04
N LEU A 50 0.12 5.74 -0.39
CA LEU A 50 0.00 4.28 -0.34
C LEU A 50 -0.54 3.84 1.01
N VAL A 51 -1.69 3.16 1.02
CA VAL A 51 -2.23 2.53 2.23
C VAL A 51 -1.93 1.03 2.22
N VAL A 52 -1.20 0.54 3.23
CA VAL A 52 -0.88 -0.88 3.41
C VAL A 52 -1.76 -1.48 4.50
N MET A 53 -2.71 -2.33 4.09
CA MET A 53 -3.63 -3.02 4.98
C MET A 53 -3.64 -4.54 4.72
N VAL A 54 -2.74 -5.25 5.38
CA VAL A 54 -2.51 -6.69 5.25
C VAL A 54 -2.59 -7.40 6.61
N THR A 55 -2.46 -8.72 6.63
CA THR A 55 -2.70 -9.53 7.84
C THR A 55 -1.53 -9.51 8.82
N ASN A 56 -0.28 -9.44 8.35
CA ASN A 56 0.90 -9.57 9.19
C ASN A 56 2.14 -8.85 8.62
N GLU A 57 3.20 -8.83 9.42
CA GLU A 57 4.49 -8.21 9.13
C GLU A 57 5.14 -8.75 7.85
N THR A 58 5.15 -10.06 7.64
CA THR A 58 5.73 -10.68 6.43
C THR A 58 5.03 -10.19 5.16
N GLN A 59 3.71 -10.06 5.19
CA GLN A 59 2.96 -9.51 4.06
C GLN A 59 3.24 -8.02 3.87
N ALA A 60 3.35 -7.25 4.95
CA ALA A 60 3.66 -5.82 4.86
C ALA A 60 5.05 -5.60 4.26
N GLU A 61 6.04 -6.40 4.67
CA GLU A 61 7.37 -6.37 4.10
C GLU A 61 7.38 -6.78 2.62
N SER A 62 6.62 -7.82 2.25
CA SER A 62 6.49 -8.24 0.85
C SER A 62 5.84 -7.17 -0.04
N VAL A 63 4.81 -6.48 0.46
CA VAL A 63 4.15 -5.37 -0.25
C VAL A 63 5.11 -4.21 -0.47
N LEU A 64 5.92 -3.87 0.53
CA LEU A 64 6.83 -2.71 0.46
C LEU A 64 8.11 -3.03 -0.33
N TYR A 65 8.75 -4.16 -0.03
CA TYR A 65 10.13 -4.46 -0.42
C TYR A 65 10.31 -5.78 -1.19
N GLY A 66 9.24 -6.51 -1.50
CA GLY A 66 9.34 -7.69 -2.35
C GLY A 66 9.81 -7.36 -3.78
N ASP A 67 9.98 -8.39 -4.61
CA ASP A 67 10.46 -8.23 -6.01
C ASP A 67 9.61 -7.27 -6.84
N LEU A 68 8.30 -7.24 -6.59
CA LEU A 68 7.34 -6.30 -7.17
C LEU A 68 6.76 -5.36 -6.10
N GLY A 69 7.61 -4.97 -5.14
CA GLY A 69 7.26 -4.13 -4.00
C GLY A 69 7.03 -2.66 -4.37
N ALA A 70 6.21 -1.99 -3.57
CA ALA A 70 5.77 -0.63 -3.79
C ALA A 70 6.89 0.41 -3.73
N ILE A 71 7.88 0.24 -2.85
CA ILE A 71 8.90 1.26 -2.56
C ILE A 71 9.68 1.69 -3.80
N ALA A 72 10.00 0.75 -4.69
CA ALA A 72 10.78 1.04 -5.90
C ALA A 72 9.99 1.83 -6.95
N ALA A 73 8.66 1.88 -6.85
CA ALA A 73 7.78 2.52 -7.81
C ALA A 73 7.12 3.80 -7.27
N LEU A 74 7.12 4.03 -5.95
CA LEU A 74 6.48 5.20 -5.36
C LEU A 74 7.15 6.52 -5.82
N PRO A 75 6.35 7.54 -6.19
CA PRO A 75 6.85 8.88 -6.44
C PRO A 75 7.59 9.45 -5.24
N SER A 76 8.62 10.26 -5.50
CA SER A 76 9.24 11.08 -4.46
C SER A 76 8.21 11.99 -3.80
N GLY A 77 8.19 12.05 -2.47
CA GLY A 77 7.23 12.84 -1.71
C GLY A 77 5.89 12.14 -1.43
N ALA A 78 5.68 10.92 -1.94
CA ALA A 78 4.51 10.13 -1.57
C ALA A 78 4.59 9.69 -0.09
N SER A 79 3.42 9.53 0.54
CA SER A 79 3.31 9.06 1.92
C SER A 79 2.86 7.60 1.98
N ILE A 80 3.40 6.84 2.93
CA ILE A 80 3.00 5.47 3.20
C ILE A 80 2.21 5.44 4.50
N ILE A 81 1.02 4.85 4.51
CA ILE A 81 0.21 4.63 5.71
C ILE A 81 0.14 3.13 5.97
N LEU A 82 0.80 2.67 7.04
CA LEU A 82 0.74 1.27 7.47
C LEU A 82 -0.40 1.09 8.48
N SER A 83 -1.56 0.62 8.02
CA SER A 83 -2.72 0.36 8.89
C SER A 83 -2.79 -1.09 9.39
N SER A 84 -1.76 -1.89 9.10
CA SER A 84 -1.70 -3.29 9.48
C SER A 84 -1.29 -3.45 10.94
N THR A 85 -1.91 -4.37 11.68
CA THR A 85 -1.52 -4.64 13.07
C THR A 85 -0.18 -5.38 13.09
N VAL A 86 0.86 -4.70 13.55
CA VAL A 86 2.25 -5.17 13.59
C VAL A 86 2.92 -4.80 14.92
N SER A 87 4.08 -5.39 15.19
CA SER A 87 4.87 -5.07 16.38
C SER A 87 5.56 -3.70 16.25
N PRO A 88 5.77 -2.98 17.37
CA PRO A 88 6.56 -1.75 17.36
C PRO A 88 8.01 -1.94 16.86
N ALA A 89 8.59 -3.12 17.06
CA ALA A 89 9.94 -3.41 16.58
C ALA A 89 10.00 -3.44 15.04
N PHE A 90 8.99 -4.05 14.42
CA PHE A 90 8.86 -4.08 12.97
C PHE A 90 8.69 -2.67 12.38
N VAL A 91 7.87 -1.84 13.02
CA VAL A 91 7.71 -0.42 12.69
C VAL A 91 9.06 0.31 12.64
N SER A 92 9.87 0.24 13.71
CA SER A 92 11.18 0.90 13.73
C SER A 92 12.15 0.35 12.69
N GLN A 93 12.03 -0.94 12.33
CA GLN A 93 12.83 -1.54 11.25
C GLN A 93 12.42 -0.99 9.88
N LEU A 94 11.12 -0.86 9.62
CA LEU A 94 10.61 -0.30 8.37
C LEU A 94 11.07 1.14 8.17
N GLU A 95 10.95 1.99 9.19
CA GLU A 95 11.39 3.40 9.14
C GLU A 95 12.87 3.51 8.82
N ARG A 96 13.72 2.73 9.51
CA ARG A 96 15.16 2.72 9.27
C ARG A 96 15.50 2.31 7.84
N ARG A 97 14.80 1.30 7.32
CA ARG A 97 15.01 0.82 5.95
C ARG A 97 14.56 1.88 4.95
N LEU A 98 13.42 2.52 5.16
CA LEU A 98 12.93 3.58 4.27
C LEU A 98 13.91 4.74 4.15
N GLN A 99 14.49 5.20 5.27
CA GLN A 99 15.49 6.27 5.28
C GLN A 99 16.76 5.92 4.50
N MET A 100 17.16 4.64 4.45
CA MET A 100 18.35 4.20 3.70
C MET A 100 18.10 4.16 2.19
N PHE A 101 16.89 3.82 1.74
CA PHE A 101 16.58 3.63 0.32
C PHE A 101 16.01 4.90 -0.33
N THR A 102 15.17 5.65 0.38
CA THR A 102 14.42 6.77 -0.21
C THR A 102 14.12 7.85 0.86
N PRO A 103 15.05 8.78 1.13
CA PRO A 103 14.90 9.76 2.22
C PRO A 103 13.76 10.77 2.02
N ALA A 104 13.11 10.78 0.85
CA ALA A 104 11.97 11.65 0.53
C ALA A 104 10.60 10.98 0.74
N LEU A 105 10.55 9.71 1.16
CA LEU A 105 9.31 9.03 1.52
C LEU A 105 9.13 9.05 3.04
N GLU A 106 7.91 9.33 3.48
CA GLU A 106 7.53 9.27 4.89
C GLU A 106 6.56 8.12 5.13
N ILE A 107 6.73 7.41 6.25
CA ILE A 107 5.80 6.36 6.70
C ILE A 107 5.08 6.81 7.97
N MET A 108 3.76 6.68 7.94
CA MET A 108 2.83 6.99 9.02
C MET A 108 2.17 5.68 9.47
N ILE A 109 1.98 5.50 10.77
CA ILE A 109 1.56 4.23 11.39
C ILE A 109 0.43 4.51 12.38
#